data_AF-A0A497MKC8-F1
#
_entry.id   AF-A0A497MKC8-F1
#
_cell.length_a   1.000
_cell.length_b   1.000
_cell.length_c   1.000
_cell.angle_alpha   90.00
_cell.angle_beta   90.00
_cell.angle_gamma   90.00
#
_symmetry.space_group_name_H-M   'P 1'
#
loop_
_entity.id
_entity.type
_entity.pdbx_description
1 polymer ?
#
loop_
_entity_poly.entity_id
_entity_poly.type
_entity_poly.pdbx_seq_one_letter_code
_entity_poly.pdbx_strand_id
1 'polypeptide(L)'
;MAKIAQETGFVEDSSQLTDWIRRVTFELAKMKVKRAVEKRDLMVAQAIQTIDDLDKTANLFMGRLREWYGLHFPELDRLVEKHETYARLVSELGERKNFTVENLKNEGVPAKKAAKIAEAASASMGAELAAEDLEQIRTLSKRILELYDLRKRFEAYVDTVMEEVAPNVKALVGSLLGARLIALAGGLQNLAKMPASTIQVLGAEKALFRS
;
A
#
# COMPACT_ATOMS: atom_id res chain seq x y z
N MET A 1 42.65 20.75 26.63
CA MET A 1 41.90 19.47 26.59
C MET A 1 42.84 18.28 26.77
N ALA A 2 43.75 17.99 25.83
CA ALA A 2 44.69 16.86 25.96
C ALA A 2 45.57 16.90 27.21
N LYS A 3 46.22 18.04 27.51
CA LYS A 3 47.00 18.22 28.74
C LYS A 3 46.19 18.03 30.02
N ILE A 4 44.99 18.63 30.09
CA ILE A 4 44.09 18.50 31.25
C ILE A 4 43.64 17.04 31.43
N ALA A 5 43.35 16.32 30.35
CA ALA A 5 42.97 14.91 30.39
C ALA A 5 44.12 14.00 30.89
N GLN A 6 45.37 14.38 30.58
CA GLN A 6 46.56 13.69 31.07
C GLN A 6 46.85 14.05 32.54
N GLU A 7 46.74 15.33 32.91
CA GLU A 7 46.89 15.85 34.28
C GLU A 7 45.84 15.28 35.25
N THR A 8 44.66 14.94 34.76
CA THR A 8 43.57 14.32 35.54
C THR A 8 43.62 12.79 35.55
N GLY A 9 44.58 12.18 34.85
CA GLY A 9 44.73 10.71 34.77
C GLY A 9 43.67 10.01 33.92
N PHE A 10 42.92 10.73 33.09
CA PHE A 10 41.89 10.16 32.22
C PHE A 10 42.48 9.42 31.01
N VAL A 11 43.65 9.85 30.52
CA VAL A 11 44.42 9.18 29.46
C VAL A 11 45.92 9.19 29.79
N GLU A 12 46.64 8.15 29.37
CA GLU A 12 48.09 8.05 29.58
C GLU A 12 48.87 8.87 28.55
N ASP A 13 48.37 8.92 27.31
CA ASP A 13 48.96 9.68 26.20
C ASP A 13 47.93 10.60 25.52
N SER A 14 48.40 11.73 25.01
CA SER A 14 47.55 12.72 24.34
C SER A 14 46.88 12.17 23.06
N SER A 15 47.46 11.15 22.41
CA SER A 15 46.83 10.47 21.27
C SER A 15 45.61 9.61 21.66
N GLN A 16 45.63 8.99 22.84
CA GLN A 16 44.52 8.16 23.34
C GLN A 16 43.25 8.99 23.54
N LEU A 17 43.37 10.28 23.90
CA LEU A 17 42.21 11.17 24.01
C LEU A 17 41.51 11.34 22.66
N THR A 18 42.27 11.43 21.57
CA THR A 18 41.72 11.63 20.23
C THR A 18 40.94 10.39 19.78
N ASP A 19 41.50 9.20 20.03
CA ASP A 19 40.82 7.93 19.76
C ASP A 19 39.56 7.76 20.62
N TRP A 20 39.62 8.13 21.89
CA TRP A 20 38.47 8.10 22.79
C TRP A 20 37.37 9.06 22.34
N ILE A 21 37.72 10.32 22.01
CA ILE A 21 36.78 11.30 21.46
C ILE A 21 36.14 10.77 20.18
N ARG A 22 36.93 10.18 19.27
CA ARG A 22 36.41 9.58 18.04
C ARG A 22 35.41 8.47 18.33
N ARG A 23 35.73 7.55 19.25
CA ARG A 23 34.83 6.45 19.65
C ARG A 23 33.53 6.98 20.25
N VAL A 24 33.62 7.91 21.20
CA VAL A 24 32.45 8.52 21.83
C VAL A 24 31.61 9.29 20.80
N THR A 25 32.24 10.03 19.90
CA THR A 25 31.54 10.74 18.82
C THR A 25 30.80 9.77 17.92
N PHE A 26 31.41 8.63 17.58
CA PHE A 26 30.77 7.59 16.76
C PHE A 26 29.58 6.96 17.48
N GLU A 27 29.71 6.59 18.75
CA GLU A 27 28.61 6.02 19.53
C GLU A 27 27.47 7.04 19.73
N LEU A 28 27.79 8.30 20.01
CA LEU A 28 26.79 9.37 20.09
C LEU A 28 26.07 9.59 18.75
N ALA A 29 26.79 9.55 17.63
CA ALA A 29 26.19 9.65 16.30
C ALA A 29 25.26 8.46 16.04
N LYS A 30 25.70 7.23 16.34
CA LYS A 30 24.90 6.01 16.21
C LYS A 30 23.63 6.07 17.06
N MET A 31 23.72 6.54 18.30
CA MET A 31 22.56 6.72 19.18
C MET A 31 21.57 7.75 18.62
N LYS A 32 22.06 8.88 18.09
CA LYS A 32 21.21 9.90 17.45
C LYS A 32 20.50 9.36 16.21
N VAL A 33 21.22 8.63 15.35
CA VAL A 33 20.65 8.00 14.16
C VAL A 33 19.58 6.98 14.55
N LYS A 34 19.87 6.11 15.52
CA LYS A 34 18.91 5.10 16.00
C LYS A 34 17.60 5.74 16.47
N ARG A 35 17.68 6.78 17.31
CA ARG A 35 16.51 7.52 17.78
C ARG A 35 15.73 8.21 16.66
N ALA A 36 16.41 8.65 15.60
CA ALA A 36 15.75 9.27 14.46
C ALA A 36 14.97 8.25 13.62
N VAL A 37 15.47 7.02 13.49
CA VAL A 37 14.83 5.92 12.74
C VAL A 37 13.73 5.23 13.55
N GLU A 38 13.82 5.22 14.87
CA GLU A 38 12.80 4.65 15.77
C GLU A 38 11.50 5.49 15.82
N LYS A 39 11.44 6.64 15.15
CA LYS A 39 10.22 7.45 15.16
C LYS A 39 9.09 6.74 14.42
N ARG A 40 7.96 6.57 15.11
CA ARG A 40 6.79 5.85 14.58
C ARG A 40 6.10 6.56 13.42
N ASP A 41 6.27 7.88 13.27
CA ASP A 41 5.76 8.64 12.13
C ASP A 41 6.39 8.23 10.79
N LEU A 42 7.64 7.75 10.80
CA LEU A 42 8.28 7.15 9.62
C LEU A 42 7.62 5.83 9.24
N MET A 43 7.21 5.02 10.21
CA MET A 43 6.49 3.77 9.96
C MET A 43 5.11 4.02 9.34
N VAL A 44 4.42 5.07 9.77
CA VAL A 44 3.16 5.53 9.15
C VAL A 44 3.39 5.92 7.68
N ALA A 45 4.45 6.70 7.41
CA ALA A 45 4.78 7.12 6.06
C ALA A 45 5.08 5.95 5.11
N GLN A 46 5.82 4.94 5.59
CA GLN A 46 6.08 3.73 4.81
C GLN A 46 4.81 2.91 4.56
N ALA A 47 3.94 2.78 5.56
CA ALA A 47 2.71 2.03 5.42
C ALA A 47 1.73 2.67 4.42
N ILE A 48 1.56 4.00 4.43
CA ILE A 48 0.68 4.67 3.45
C ILE A 48 1.24 4.60 2.03
N GLN A 49 2.56 4.70 1.85
CA GLN A 49 3.21 4.51 0.54
C GLN A 49 3.01 3.07 0.05
N THR A 50 3.09 2.09 0.95
CA THR A 50 2.82 0.69 0.62
C THR A 50 1.37 0.50 0.15
N ILE A 51 0.39 1.13 0.81
CA ILE A 51 -1.01 1.11 0.35
C ILE A 51 -1.14 1.67 -1.07
N ASP A 52 -0.49 2.81 -1.35
CA ASP A 52 -0.52 3.42 -2.69
C ASP A 52 0.08 2.49 -3.75
N ASP A 53 1.15 1.77 -3.42
CA ASP A 53 1.80 0.84 -4.33
C ASP A 53 0.98 -0.45 -4.52
N LEU A 54 0.31 -0.93 -3.47
CA LEU A 54 -0.66 -2.03 -3.56
C LEU A 54 -1.83 -1.66 -4.47
N ASP A 55 -2.41 -0.46 -4.32
CA ASP A 55 -3.52 0.01 -5.14
C ASP A 55 -3.12 0.10 -6.63
N LYS A 56 -1.94 0.67 -6.93
CA LYS A 56 -1.41 0.72 -8.31
C LYS A 56 -1.17 -0.68 -8.89
N THR A 57 -0.56 -1.57 -8.10
CA THR A 57 -0.22 -2.93 -8.54
C THR A 57 -1.48 -3.75 -8.77
N ALA A 58 -2.45 -3.68 -7.87
CA ALA A 58 -3.74 -4.34 -8.01
C ALA A 58 -4.45 -3.85 -9.28
N ASN A 59 -4.46 -2.53 -9.56
CA ASN A 59 -5.05 -1.98 -10.76
C ASN A 59 -4.36 -2.49 -12.05
N LEU A 60 -3.02 -2.52 -12.06
CA LEU A 60 -2.25 -3.05 -13.19
C LEU A 60 -2.59 -4.53 -13.46
N PHE A 61 -2.58 -5.36 -12.42
CA PHE A 61 -2.90 -6.78 -12.56
C PHE A 61 -4.36 -7.02 -12.90
N MET A 62 -5.29 -6.20 -12.43
CA MET A 62 -6.69 -6.25 -12.84
C MET A 62 -6.88 -5.96 -14.33
N GLY A 63 -6.15 -4.98 -14.89
CA GLY A 63 -6.13 -4.73 -16.33
C GLY A 63 -5.66 -5.97 -17.10
N ARG A 64 -4.54 -6.57 -16.68
CA ARG A 64 -4.01 -7.81 -17.28
C ARG A 64 -4.99 -8.97 -17.17
N LEU A 65 -5.63 -9.16 -16.01
CA LEU A 65 -6.61 -10.22 -15.77
C LEU A 65 -7.82 -10.08 -16.70
N ARG A 66 -8.36 -8.86 -16.83
CA ARG A 66 -9.52 -8.58 -17.70
C ARG A 66 -9.20 -8.81 -19.17
N GLU A 67 -8.03 -8.36 -19.62
CA GLU A 67 -7.56 -8.63 -20.98
C GLU A 67 -7.40 -10.14 -21.23
N TRP A 68 -6.78 -10.86 -20.30
CA TRP A 68 -6.47 -12.28 -20.48
C TRP A 68 -7.71 -13.17 -20.40
N TYR A 69 -8.54 -13.01 -19.36
CA TYR A 69 -9.78 -13.76 -19.23
C TYR A 69 -10.84 -13.31 -20.26
N GLY A 70 -10.74 -12.08 -20.76
CA GLY A 70 -11.56 -11.58 -21.86
C GLY A 70 -11.42 -12.38 -23.17
N LEU A 71 -10.33 -13.13 -23.35
CA LEU A 71 -10.21 -14.08 -24.47
C LEU A 71 -11.22 -15.23 -24.35
N HIS A 72 -11.56 -15.64 -23.12
CA HIS A 72 -12.51 -16.71 -22.82
C HIS A 72 -13.94 -16.19 -22.64
N PHE A 73 -14.11 -15.10 -21.90
CA PHE A 73 -15.42 -14.54 -21.58
C PHE A 73 -15.43 -13.00 -21.70
N PRO A 74 -15.42 -12.46 -22.94
CA PRO A 74 -15.29 -11.01 -23.18
C PRO A 74 -16.47 -10.20 -22.62
N GLU A 75 -17.68 -10.76 -22.60
CA GLU A 75 -18.88 -10.06 -22.15
C GLU A 75 -18.87 -9.78 -20.63
N LEU A 76 -18.13 -10.57 -19.85
CA LEU A 76 -18.04 -10.39 -18.40
C LEU A 76 -17.47 -9.03 -18.01
N ASP A 77 -16.54 -8.50 -18.81
CA ASP A 77 -15.88 -7.21 -18.55
C ASP A 77 -16.87 -6.06 -18.42
N ARG A 78 -17.87 -6.02 -19.31
CA ARG A 78 -18.93 -5.00 -19.32
C ARG A 78 -20.01 -5.24 -18.27
N LEU A 79 -20.20 -6.48 -17.83
CA LEU A 79 -21.25 -6.85 -16.87
C LEU A 79 -20.81 -6.64 -15.42
N VAL A 80 -19.50 -6.71 -15.16
CA VAL A 80 -18.92 -6.62 -13.81
C VAL A 80 -17.89 -5.49 -13.74
N GLU A 81 -18.36 -4.32 -13.30
CA GLU A 81 -17.54 -3.11 -13.11
C GLU A 81 -16.54 -3.27 -11.95
N LYS A 82 -16.98 -3.81 -10.81
CA LYS A 82 -16.15 -3.93 -9.61
C LYS A 82 -15.03 -4.94 -9.80
N HIS A 83 -13.79 -4.51 -9.62
CA HIS A 83 -12.59 -5.32 -9.79
C HIS A 83 -12.51 -6.53 -8.86
N GLU A 84 -12.70 -6.34 -7.55
CA GLU A 84 -12.73 -7.45 -6.58
C GLU A 84 -13.79 -8.51 -6.93
N THR A 85 -14.97 -8.08 -7.41
CA THR A 85 -16.03 -9.01 -7.82
C THR A 85 -15.62 -9.79 -9.06
N TYR A 86 -15.03 -9.12 -10.06
CA TYR A 86 -14.54 -9.78 -11.27
C TYR A 86 -13.47 -10.82 -10.95
N ALA A 87 -12.45 -10.45 -10.17
CA ALA A 87 -11.38 -11.37 -9.78
C ALA A 87 -11.90 -12.57 -8.99
N ARG A 88 -12.87 -12.37 -8.08
CA ARG A 88 -13.51 -13.45 -7.33
C ARG A 88 -14.26 -14.41 -8.24
N LEU A 89 -15.08 -13.91 -9.17
CA LEU A 89 -15.81 -14.78 -10.11
C LEU A 89 -14.87 -15.60 -10.98
N VAL A 90 -13.76 -15.00 -11.47
CA VAL A 90 -12.75 -15.73 -12.26
C VAL A 90 -12.04 -16.79 -11.40
N SER A 91 -11.66 -16.46 -10.16
CA SER A 91 -11.03 -17.38 -9.22
C SER A 91 -11.92 -18.60 -8.91
N GLU A 92 -13.18 -18.36 -8.56
CA GLU A 92 -14.06 -19.41 -8.05
C GLU A 92 -14.71 -20.22 -9.17
N LEU A 93 -15.22 -19.56 -10.22
CA LEU A 93 -15.99 -20.22 -11.26
C LEU A 93 -15.13 -20.75 -12.40
N GLY A 94 -14.06 -20.05 -12.78
CA GLY A 94 -13.16 -20.47 -13.85
C GLY A 94 -13.86 -20.54 -15.22
N GLU A 95 -14.28 -21.74 -15.63
CA GLU A 95 -14.93 -21.96 -16.93
C GLU A 95 -16.30 -21.26 -17.02
N ARG A 96 -16.64 -20.76 -18.22
CA ARG A 96 -17.96 -20.18 -18.54
C ARG A 96 -19.14 -21.09 -18.14
N LYS A 97 -18.99 -22.40 -18.26
CA LYS A 97 -20.04 -23.38 -17.91
C LYS A 97 -20.45 -23.32 -16.43
N ASN A 98 -19.56 -22.87 -15.56
CA ASN A 98 -19.80 -22.74 -14.13
C ASN A 98 -20.53 -21.43 -13.76
N PHE A 99 -20.71 -20.49 -14.70
CA PHE A 99 -21.44 -19.23 -14.49
C PHE A 99 -22.95 -19.44 -14.52
N THR A 100 -23.45 -20.33 -13.65
CA THR A 100 -24.88 -20.56 -13.46
C THR A 100 -25.47 -19.51 -12.53
N VAL A 101 -26.78 -19.28 -12.61
CA VAL A 101 -27.48 -18.31 -11.73
C VAL A 101 -27.31 -18.66 -10.26
N GLU A 102 -27.25 -19.96 -9.92
CA GLU A 102 -27.05 -20.45 -8.57
C GLU A 102 -25.64 -20.14 -8.06
N ASN A 103 -24.60 -20.51 -8.83
CA ASN A 103 -23.21 -20.26 -8.45
C ASN A 103 -22.92 -18.75 -8.33
N LEU A 104 -23.46 -17.94 -9.24
CA LEU A 104 -23.32 -16.49 -9.18
C LEU A 104 -23.98 -15.88 -7.93
N LYS A 105 -25.12 -16.41 -7.49
CA LYS A 105 -25.76 -15.99 -6.23
C LYS A 105 -24.91 -16.37 -5.02
N ASN A 106 -24.32 -17.57 -5.02
CA ASN A 106 -23.42 -18.02 -3.95
C ASN A 106 -22.20 -17.09 -3.82
N GLU A 107 -21.71 -16.54 -4.95
CA GLU A 107 -20.63 -15.54 -4.99
C GLU A 107 -21.06 -14.09 -4.66
N GLY A 108 -22.32 -13.91 -4.22
CA GLY A 108 -22.86 -12.63 -3.77
C GLY A 108 -23.30 -11.70 -4.90
N VAL A 109 -23.52 -12.21 -6.12
CA VAL A 109 -24.01 -11.41 -7.25
C VAL A 109 -25.54 -11.24 -7.14
N PRO A 110 -26.09 -10.02 -7.26
CA PRO A 110 -27.53 -9.80 -7.23
C PRO A 110 -28.26 -10.58 -8.32
N ALA A 111 -29.43 -11.14 -8.01
CA ALA A 111 -30.18 -12.04 -8.90
C ALA A 111 -30.40 -11.48 -10.32
N LYS A 112 -30.68 -10.17 -10.44
CA LYS A 112 -30.87 -9.49 -11.73
C LYS A 112 -29.59 -9.45 -12.57
N LYS A 113 -28.42 -9.30 -11.96
CA LYS A 113 -27.12 -9.34 -12.65
C LYS A 113 -26.70 -10.79 -12.93
N ALA A 114 -26.94 -11.70 -11.99
CA ALA A 114 -26.62 -13.12 -12.14
C ALA A 114 -27.31 -13.75 -13.36
N ALA A 115 -28.61 -13.47 -13.58
CA ALA A 115 -29.33 -13.94 -14.75
C ALA A 115 -28.69 -13.46 -16.07
N LYS A 116 -28.35 -12.16 -16.15
CA LYS A 116 -27.70 -11.58 -17.34
C LYS A 116 -26.31 -12.16 -17.60
N ILE A 117 -25.53 -12.41 -16.55
CA ILE A 117 -24.19 -12.99 -16.67
C ILE A 117 -24.29 -14.45 -17.12
N ALA A 118 -25.21 -15.23 -16.56
CA ALA A 118 -25.42 -16.62 -16.98
C ALA A 118 -25.88 -16.73 -18.44
N GLU A 119 -26.81 -15.87 -18.85
CA GLU A 119 -27.25 -15.76 -20.25
C GLU A 119 -26.08 -15.40 -21.17
N ALA A 120 -25.30 -14.37 -20.81
CA ALA A 120 -24.12 -13.97 -21.56
C ALA A 120 -23.04 -15.07 -21.62
N ALA A 121 -22.88 -15.87 -20.56
CA ALA A 121 -21.94 -16.98 -20.54
C ALA A 121 -22.35 -18.09 -21.54
N SER A 122 -23.66 -18.37 -21.64
CA SER A 122 -24.19 -19.37 -22.57
C SER A 122 -24.13 -18.95 -24.04
N ALA A 123 -24.20 -17.64 -24.31
CA ALA A 123 -24.16 -17.06 -25.65
C ALA A 123 -22.80 -16.42 -25.99
N SER A 124 -21.77 -16.67 -25.17
CA SER A 124 -20.48 -15.98 -25.28
C SER A 124 -19.72 -16.37 -26.54
N MET A 125 -19.09 -15.39 -27.18
CA MET A 125 -18.27 -15.59 -28.39
C MET A 125 -16.79 -15.85 -28.09
N GLY A 126 -16.39 -15.89 -26.81
CA GLY A 126 -14.99 -16.13 -26.42
C GLY A 126 -14.51 -17.56 -26.73
N ALA A 127 -13.18 -17.72 -26.74
CA ALA A 127 -12.53 -18.98 -27.06
C ALA A 127 -12.59 -19.97 -25.88
N GLU A 128 -12.62 -21.27 -26.17
CA GLU A 128 -12.36 -22.29 -25.16
C GLU A 128 -10.87 -22.23 -24.77
N LEU A 129 -10.59 -22.27 -23.47
CA LEU A 129 -9.22 -22.32 -22.95
C LEU A 129 -8.85 -23.74 -22.53
N ALA A 130 -7.57 -24.08 -22.64
CA ALA A 130 -7.06 -25.30 -22.02
C ALA A 130 -7.13 -25.19 -20.49
N ALA A 131 -7.25 -26.33 -19.81
CA ALA A 131 -7.32 -26.37 -18.36
C ALA A 131 -6.05 -25.79 -17.72
N GLU A 132 -4.88 -26.01 -18.33
CA GLU A 132 -3.61 -25.45 -17.84
C GLU A 132 -3.61 -23.91 -17.91
N ASP A 133 -4.08 -23.33 -19.01
CA ASP A 133 -4.14 -21.88 -19.20
C ASP A 133 -5.13 -21.23 -18.22
N LEU A 134 -6.30 -21.85 -18.05
CA LEU A 134 -7.30 -21.37 -17.11
C LEU A 134 -6.77 -21.37 -15.67
N GLU A 135 -6.00 -22.39 -15.28
CA GLU A 135 -5.42 -22.43 -13.93
C GLU A 135 -4.40 -21.31 -13.68
N GLN A 136 -3.64 -20.90 -14.71
CA GLN A 136 -2.76 -19.73 -14.59
C GLN A 136 -3.55 -18.44 -14.40
N ILE A 137 -4.65 -18.27 -15.14
CA ILE A 137 -5.55 -17.11 -14.98
C ILE A 137 -6.17 -17.09 -13.58
N ARG A 138 -6.64 -18.26 -13.08
CA ARG A 138 -7.17 -18.38 -11.72
C ARG A 138 -6.10 -18.05 -10.67
N THR A 139 -4.88 -18.51 -10.86
CA THR A 139 -3.75 -18.18 -9.97
C THR A 139 -3.54 -16.67 -9.91
N LEU A 140 -3.49 -15.98 -11.05
CA LEU A 140 -3.38 -14.51 -11.08
C LEU A 140 -4.55 -13.85 -10.34
N SER A 141 -5.78 -14.30 -10.57
CA SER A 141 -6.96 -13.74 -9.89
C SER A 141 -6.91 -13.89 -8.37
N LYS A 142 -6.44 -15.05 -7.85
CA LYS A 142 -6.23 -15.29 -6.42
C LYS A 142 -5.18 -14.35 -5.85
N ARG A 143 -4.05 -14.17 -6.54
CA ARG A 143 -3.00 -13.21 -6.10
C ARG A 143 -3.52 -11.78 -6.05
N ILE A 144 -4.37 -11.38 -6.99
CA ILE A 144 -5.00 -10.06 -6.95
C ILE A 144 -5.91 -9.90 -5.72
N LEU A 145 -6.72 -10.91 -5.38
CA LEU A 145 -7.55 -10.89 -4.18
C LEU A 145 -6.69 -10.80 -2.91
N GLU A 146 -5.57 -11.53 -2.85
CA GLU A 146 -4.60 -11.43 -1.75
C GLU A 146 -4.01 -10.02 -1.61
N LEU A 147 -3.78 -9.30 -2.72
CA LEU A 147 -3.34 -7.88 -2.67
C LEU A 147 -4.41 -6.97 -2.06
N TYR A 148 -5.69 -7.17 -2.40
CA TYR A 148 -6.79 -6.41 -1.80
C TYR A 148 -6.90 -6.68 -0.29
N ASP A 149 -6.73 -7.93 0.14
CA ASP A 149 -6.73 -8.28 1.57
C ASP A 149 -5.52 -7.71 2.30
N LEU A 150 -4.34 -7.75 1.67
CA LEU A 150 -3.14 -7.12 2.21
C LEU A 150 -3.34 -5.61 2.38
N ARG A 151 -3.94 -4.95 1.39
CA ARG A 151 -4.27 -3.51 1.46
C ARG A 151 -5.20 -3.19 2.63
N LYS A 152 -6.23 -4.03 2.89
CA LYS A 152 -7.11 -3.89 4.07
C LYS A 152 -6.34 -4.05 5.40
N ARG A 153 -5.40 -5.00 5.48
CA ARG A 153 -4.55 -5.17 6.67
C ARG A 153 -3.66 -3.95 6.92
N PHE A 154 -3.07 -3.39 5.87
CA PHE A 154 -2.26 -2.17 5.99
C PHE A 154 -3.09 -0.96 6.38
N GLU A 155 -4.32 -0.84 5.89
CA GLU A 155 -5.24 0.23 6.32
C GLU A 155 -5.54 0.14 7.82
N ALA A 156 -5.86 -1.05 8.33
CA ALA A 156 -6.08 -1.25 9.77
C ALA A 156 -4.81 -0.96 10.60
N TYR A 157 -3.65 -1.34 10.08
CA TYR A 157 -2.37 -1.01 10.71
C TYR A 157 -2.14 0.51 10.76
N VAL A 158 -2.32 1.22 9.65
CA VAL A 158 -2.21 2.69 9.59
C VAL A 158 -3.18 3.34 10.58
N ASP A 159 -4.42 2.84 10.68
CA ASP A 159 -5.41 3.37 11.61
C ASP A 159 -4.96 3.27 13.08
N THR A 160 -4.39 2.12 13.45
CA THR A 160 -3.86 1.85 14.79
C THR A 160 -2.66 2.75 15.10
N VAL A 161 -1.72 2.87 14.18
CA VAL A 161 -0.51 3.69 14.41
C VAL A 161 -0.84 5.18 14.40
N MET A 162 -1.80 5.62 13.57
CA MET A 162 -2.23 7.03 13.55
C MET A 162 -2.92 7.45 14.86
N GLU A 163 -3.64 6.53 15.52
CA GLU A 163 -4.21 6.79 16.85
C GLU A 163 -3.11 7.09 17.88
N GLU A 164 -1.98 6.36 17.82
CA GLU A 164 -0.84 6.56 18.71
C GLU A 164 -0.03 7.82 18.36
N VAL A 165 0.22 8.04 17.06
CA VAL A 165 1.21 9.04 16.59
C VAL A 165 0.60 10.42 16.40
N ALA A 166 -0.61 10.51 15.84
CA ALA A 166 -1.22 11.78 15.48
C ALA A 166 -2.76 11.75 15.61
N PRO A 167 -3.29 11.52 16.83
CA PRO A 167 -4.74 11.37 17.06
C PRO A 167 -5.55 12.61 16.65
N ASN A 168 -5.00 13.81 16.86
CA ASN A 168 -5.68 15.06 16.45
C ASN A 168 -5.78 15.19 14.91
N VAL A 169 -4.75 14.76 14.18
CA VAL A 169 -4.78 14.77 12.71
C VAL A 169 -5.77 13.72 12.22
N LYS A 170 -5.75 12.51 12.80
CA LYS A 170 -6.72 11.45 12.53
C LYS A 170 -8.15 11.93 12.77
N ALA A 171 -8.42 12.62 13.87
CA ALA A 171 -9.76 13.14 14.19
C ALA A 171 -10.27 14.17 13.17
N LEU A 172 -9.37 14.96 12.57
CA LEU A 172 -9.73 15.99 11.59
C LEU A 172 -9.95 15.46 10.18
N VAL A 173 -9.08 14.57 9.70
CA VAL A 173 -9.06 14.16 8.27
C VAL A 173 -9.10 12.65 8.05
N GLY A 174 -9.11 11.86 9.12
CA GLY A 174 -9.00 10.40 9.07
C GLY A 174 -7.56 9.90 8.94
N SER A 175 -7.39 8.59 9.18
CA SER A 175 -6.07 7.96 9.26
C SER A 175 -5.31 7.95 7.94
N LEU A 176 -5.97 7.57 6.84
CA LEU A 176 -5.31 7.46 5.53
C LEU A 176 -4.83 8.80 5.00
N LEU A 177 -5.68 9.83 5.06
CA LEU A 177 -5.32 11.18 4.59
C LEU A 177 -4.30 11.82 5.53
N GLY A 178 -4.46 11.67 6.84
CA GLY A 178 -3.49 12.15 7.83
C GLY A 178 -2.10 11.53 7.64
N ALA A 179 -2.04 10.21 7.46
CA ALA A 179 -0.80 9.50 7.15
C ALA A 179 -0.15 10.00 5.85
N ARG A 180 -0.95 10.27 4.81
CA ARG A 180 -0.47 10.82 3.54
C ARG A 180 0.14 12.22 3.70
N LEU A 181 -0.48 13.09 4.50
CA LEU A 181 0.06 14.42 4.82
C LEU A 181 1.40 14.31 5.57
N ILE A 182 1.50 13.41 6.56
CA ILE A 182 2.74 13.14 7.29
C ILE A 182 3.83 12.66 6.33
N ALA A 183 3.50 11.75 5.41
CA ALA A 183 4.43 11.22 4.42
C ALA A 183 4.93 12.33 3.46
N LEU A 184 4.02 13.16 2.92
CA LEU A 184 4.37 14.27 2.03
C LEU A 184 5.23 15.33 2.74
N ALA A 185 4.98 15.59 4.01
CA ALA A 185 5.79 16.50 4.81
C ALA A 185 7.16 15.93 5.25
N GLY A 186 7.38 14.63 5.06
CA GLY A 186 8.60 13.94 5.51
C GLY A 186 8.68 13.73 7.03
N GLY A 187 7.54 13.63 7.70
CA GLY A 187 7.43 13.38 9.14
C GLY A 187 6.51 14.36 9.86
N LEU A 188 6.06 13.97 11.06
CA LEU A 188 5.05 14.72 11.81
C LEU A 188 5.58 16.08 12.30
N GLN A 189 6.85 16.12 12.71
CA GLN A 189 7.49 17.37 13.15
C GLN A 189 7.60 18.40 12.02
N ASN A 190 7.82 17.94 10.79
CA ASN A 190 7.88 18.82 9.63
C ASN A 190 6.48 19.33 9.29
N LEU A 191 5.48 18.45 9.30
CA LEU A 191 4.08 18.81 9.10
C LEU A 191 3.63 19.89 10.10
N ALA A 192 4.00 19.74 11.39
CA ALA A 192 3.66 20.70 12.44
C ALA A 192 4.30 22.09 12.26
N LYS A 193 5.40 22.20 11.51
CA LYS A 193 6.08 23.48 11.22
C LYS A 193 5.57 24.16 9.94
N MET A 194 4.81 23.44 9.10
CA MET A 194 4.29 24.00 7.86
C MET A 194 3.15 24.98 8.15
N PRO A 195 3.10 26.14 7.48
CA PRO A 195 1.94 27.01 7.55
C PRO A 195 0.75 26.36 6.83
N ALA A 196 -0.46 26.76 7.21
CA ALA A 196 -1.69 26.20 6.63
C ALA A 196 -1.75 26.34 5.09
N SER A 197 -1.22 27.44 4.54
CA SER A 197 -1.14 27.66 3.09
C SER A 197 -0.25 26.64 2.38
N THR A 198 0.82 26.15 3.02
CA THR A 198 1.65 25.08 2.47
C THR A 198 0.94 23.73 2.58
N ILE A 199 0.31 23.43 3.73
CA ILE A 199 -0.44 22.19 3.92
C ILE A 199 -1.55 22.04 2.86
N GLN A 200 -2.23 23.15 2.53
CA GLN A 200 -3.30 23.18 1.52
C GLN A 200 -2.85 22.74 0.13
N VAL A 201 -1.59 22.95 -0.23
CA VAL A 201 -1.05 22.65 -1.57
C VAL A 201 -0.17 21.40 -1.62
N LEU A 202 -0.02 20.67 -0.51
CA LEU A 202 0.77 19.42 -0.48
C LEU A 202 0.20 18.39 -1.46
N GLY A 203 1.07 17.83 -2.31
CA GLY A 203 0.73 16.90 -3.38
C GLY A 203 0.27 17.57 -4.69
N ALA A 204 0.11 18.90 -4.72
CA ALA A 204 -0.25 19.67 -5.91
C ALA A 204 0.90 20.52 -6.45
N GLU A 205 2.14 20.25 -6.03
CA GLU A 205 3.33 21.07 -6.32
C GLU A 205 3.52 21.26 -7.83
N LYS A 206 3.34 20.19 -8.62
CA LYS A 206 3.47 20.26 -10.08
C LYS A 206 2.49 21.23 -10.73
N ALA A 207 1.30 21.40 -10.19
CA ALA A 207 0.32 22.35 -10.71
C ALA A 207 0.67 23.78 -10.25
N LEU A 208 1.05 23.93 -8.98
CA LEU A 208 1.40 25.21 -8.38
C LEU A 208 2.64 25.87 -9.01
N PHE A 209 3.64 25.07 -9.41
CA PHE A 209 4.86 25.59 -10.05
C PHE A 209 4.77 25.71 -11.57
N ARG A 210 3.61 25.38 -12.16
CA ARG A 210 3.33 25.57 -13.60
C ARG A 210 2.53 26.85 -13.89
N SER A 211 1.95 27.46 -12.86
CA SER A 211 1.30 28.79 -12.89
C SER A 211 2.29 29.89 -12.58
#